data_AF-A0A3D3ZP11-F1
#
_entry.id   AF-A0A3D3ZP11-F1
#
_cell.length_a   1.000
_cell.length_b   1.000
_cell.length_c   1.000
_cell.angle_alpha   90.00
_cell.angle_beta   90.00
_cell.angle_gamma   90.00
#
_symmetry.space_group_name_H-M   'P 1'
#
loop_
_entity.id
_entity.type
_entity.pdbx_description
1 polymer ?
#
loop_
_entity_poly.entity_id
_entity_poly.type
_entity_poly.pdbx_seq_one_letter_code
_entity_poly.pdbx_strand_id
1 'polypeptide(L)'
;IGWPLMVKAAAGGGGKGMRLVPRLADLHDACVTARREAQQAFGSDELILERALITPRHIEFQIFGDQHGNLIHLGERECSIQRRHQKVIEESPSVALTAALREAMGTAAVAAARTVNYSNAGTVEFLLDHDGTFYFLEINTRLQVEHPVTECVTGLDLVEWQIRVAEGELLPLCQEGLRLNGSAMEVRLYAENPANDFLPVTGEILLWREPEGEGIRVENGIQSGDQVSIYYDPMLAKIIAYGSDRAAACRRLLRALETTTLLGLTSNRSYVYAVLNHPVFQAGELSTAFLADYFADWTEPVGDIPLALIAVTLAQWLEHSQLETNRGYWRNNPNRP
;
A
#
# COMPACT_ATOMS: atom_id res chain seq x y z
N ILE A 1 13.55 -12.41 26.36
CA ILE A 1 12.86 -12.22 25.06
C ILE A 1 11.36 -12.51 25.22
N GLY A 2 10.96 -13.66 25.76
CA GLY A 2 9.54 -13.99 26.00
C GLY A 2 8.92 -14.67 24.77
N TRP A 3 7.92 -15.52 25.00
CA TRP A 3 7.25 -16.28 23.92
C TRP A 3 5.99 -15.55 23.45
N PRO A 4 5.58 -15.74 22.18
CA PRO A 4 6.24 -16.52 21.13
C PRO A 4 7.49 -15.82 20.55
N LEU A 5 8.35 -16.54 19.83
CA LEU A 5 9.57 -15.99 19.22
C LEU A 5 9.44 -15.91 17.69
N MET A 6 10.13 -14.96 17.08
CA MET A 6 10.39 -14.93 15.64
C MET A 6 11.88 -15.20 15.42
N VAL A 7 12.19 -16.18 14.58
CA VAL A 7 13.54 -16.45 14.07
C VAL A 7 13.69 -15.71 12.74
N LYS A 8 14.72 -14.88 12.60
CA LYS A 8 15.01 -14.12 11.36
C LYS A 8 16.44 -14.34 10.90
N ALA A 9 16.69 -14.31 9.59
CA ALA A 9 18.05 -14.22 9.05
C ALA A 9 18.64 -12.82 9.31
N ALA A 10 19.87 -12.72 9.81
CA ALA A 10 20.48 -11.43 10.15
C ALA A 10 20.78 -10.56 8.91
N ALA A 11 21.14 -11.20 7.79
CA ALA A 11 21.43 -10.53 6.52
C ALA A 11 20.21 -10.52 5.56
N GLY A 12 19.03 -10.93 6.03
CA GLY A 12 17.85 -11.11 5.19
C GLY A 12 16.98 -9.86 5.04
N GLY A 13 16.22 -9.81 3.94
CA GLY A 13 15.17 -8.81 3.68
C GLY A 13 13.97 -9.41 2.94
N GLY A 14 12.81 -8.78 3.04
CA GLY A 14 11.59 -9.19 2.31
C GLY A 14 10.94 -10.49 2.81
N GLY A 15 11.06 -10.82 4.11
CA GLY A 15 10.34 -11.94 4.74
C GLY A 15 10.95 -13.33 4.55
N LYS A 16 12.01 -13.48 3.75
CA LYS A 16 12.68 -14.79 3.53
C LYS A 16 13.53 -15.19 4.74
N GLY A 17 13.39 -16.44 5.19
CA GLY A 17 14.10 -16.94 6.37
C GLY A 17 13.52 -16.49 7.71
N MET A 18 12.26 -16.04 7.74
CA MET A 18 11.53 -15.69 8.96
C MET A 18 10.59 -16.81 9.41
N ARG A 19 10.58 -17.16 10.70
CA ARG A 19 9.71 -18.20 11.26
C ARG A 19 9.18 -17.86 12.65
N LEU A 20 7.86 -17.96 12.81
CA LEU A 20 7.21 -17.92 14.11
C LEU A 20 7.44 -19.24 14.86
N VAL A 21 7.88 -19.13 16.10
CA VAL A 21 8.14 -20.25 17.01
C VAL A 21 7.27 -20.06 18.25
N PRO A 22 6.15 -20.80 18.37
CA PRO A 22 5.19 -20.58 19.45
C PRO A 22 5.73 -21.02 20.82
N ARG A 23 6.65 -21.99 20.86
CA ARG A 23 7.17 -22.57 22.11
C ARG A 23 8.58 -23.13 21.94
N LEU A 24 9.28 -23.30 23.07
CA LEU A 24 10.68 -23.73 23.13
C LEU A 24 11.00 -25.02 22.38
N ALA A 25 10.08 -26.00 22.42
CA ALA A 25 10.29 -27.30 21.79
C ALA A 25 10.50 -27.21 20.27
N ASP A 26 9.97 -26.16 19.63
CA ASP A 26 9.98 -26.04 18.17
C ASP A 26 11.15 -25.15 17.69
N LEU A 27 11.90 -24.53 18.62
CA LEU A 27 12.95 -23.55 18.33
C LEU A 27 14.13 -24.15 17.56
N HIS A 28 14.58 -25.34 17.97
CA HIS A 28 15.74 -25.98 17.36
C HIS A 28 15.52 -26.20 15.85
N ASP A 29 14.38 -26.81 15.49
CA ASP A 29 14.07 -27.15 14.11
C ASP A 29 13.82 -25.89 13.27
N ALA A 30 13.19 -24.87 13.85
CA ALA A 30 13.03 -23.57 13.22
C ALA A 30 14.40 -22.92 12.93
N CYS A 31 15.34 -22.93 13.88
CA CYS A 31 16.69 -22.39 13.68
C CYS A 31 17.45 -23.17 12.59
N VAL A 32 17.44 -24.50 12.62
CA VAL A 32 18.13 -25.31 11.58
C VAL A 32 17.61 -24.98 10.19
N THR A 33 16.29 -24.86 10.04
CA THR A 33 15.67 -24.58 8.76
C THR A 33 15.94 -23.15 8.30
N ALA A 34 15.81 -22.17 9.20
CA ALA A 34 16.10 -20.76 8.91
C ALA A 34 17.58 -20.55 8.52
N ARG A 35 18.54 -21.23 9.17
CA ARG A 35 19.96 -21.16 8.79
C ARG A 35 20.20 -21.64 7.37
N ARG A 36 19.59 -22.77 6.98
CA ARG A 36 19.76 -23.32 5.62
C ARG A 36 19.23 -22.36 4.56
N GLU A 37 18.05 -21.78 4.78
CA GLU A 37 17.48 -20.79 3.87
C GLU A 37 18.31 -19.50 3.83
N ALA A 38 18.74 -19.00 4.99
CA ALA A 38 19.57 -17.80 5.07
C ALA A 38 20.90 -17.99 4.33
N GLN A 39 21.56 -19.13 4.52
CA GLN A 39 22.81 -19.46 3.83
C GLN A 39 22.61 -19.54 2.31
N GLN A 40 21.51 -20.15 1.85
CA GLN A 40 21.21 -20.27 0.42
C GLN A 40 20.84 -18.93 -0.22
N ALA A 41 20.06 -18.10 0.47
CA ALA A 41 19.54 -16.86 -0.08
C ALA A 41 20.52 -15.68 0.06
N PHE A 42 21.28 -15.63 1.15
CA PHE A 42 22.07 -14.46 1.58
C PHE A 42 23.54 -14.78 1.88
N GLY A 43 23.96 -16.06 1.80
CA GLY A 43 25.35 -16.44 2.04
C GLY A 43 25.80 -16.37 3.51
N SER A 44 24.90 -16.09 4.45
CA SER A 44 25.13 -16.02 5.89
C SER A 44 24.13 -16.91 6.63
N ASP A 45 24.60 -17.68 7.62
CA ASP A 45 23.77 -18.52 8.48
C ASP A 45 23.45 -17.84 9.83
N GLU A 46 23.82 -16.57 10.01
CA GLU A 46 23.56 -15.83 11.23
C GLU A 46 22.05 -15.57 11.39
N LEU A 47 21.53 -15.84 12.60
CA LEU A 47 20.12 -15.69 12.92
C LEU A 47 19.94 -14.73 14.09
N ILE A 48 18.83 -14.00 14.06
CA ILE A 48 18.33 -13.14 15.12
C ILE A 48 17.08 -13.79 15.72
N LEU A 49 16.98 -13.75 17.06
CA LEU A 49 15.78 -14.15 17.80
C LEU A 49 15.15 -12.91 18.42
N GLU A 50 13.89 -12.66 18.10
CA GLU A 50 13.10 -11.57 18.68
C GLU A 50 11.79 -12.14 19.25
N ARG A 51 11.12 -11.36 20.11
CA ARG A 51 9.77 -11.72 20.53
C ARG A 51 8.83 -11.49 19.36
N ALA A 52 8.04 -12.49 19.00
CA ALA A 52 7.01 -12.34 17.99
C ALA A 52 5.80 -11.61 18.59
N LEU A 53 5.39 -10.54 17.91
CA LEU A 53 4.11 -9.89 18.13
C LEU A 53 3.12 -10.54 17.17
N ILE A 54 1.97 -10.99 17.68
CA ILE A 54 1.03 -11.84 16.91
C ILE A 54 0.12 -11.01 16.02
N THR A 55 -0.47 -9.94 16.56
CA THR A 55 -1.39 -9.05 15.82
C THR A 55 -0.97 -7.58 15.94
N PRO A 56 0.33 -7.22 15.80
CA PRO A 56 0.75 -5.84 15.96
C PRO A 56 0.15 -4.98 14.84
N ARG A 57 0.07 -3.69 15.13
CA ARG A 57 -0.05 -2.65 14.11
C ARG A 57 1.33 -2.30 13.58
N HIS A 58 1.43 -2.04 12.29
CA HIS A 58 2.62 -1.48 11.68
C HIS A 58 2.45 0.04 11.58
N ILE A 59 3.17 0.76 12.44
CA ILE A 59 3.14 2.22 12.51
C ILE A 59 4.50 2.75 12.12
N GLU A 60 4.54 3.78 11.29
CA GLU A 60 5.81 4.35 10.86
C GLU A 60 5.78 5.87 10.89
N PHE A 61 6.91 6.48 11.19
CA PHE A 61 7.06 7.94 11.26
C PHE A 61 7.92 8.44 10.12
N GLN A 62 7.36 9.37 9.34
CA GLN A 62 8.12 10.12 8.36
C GLN A 62 9.11 11.02 9.09
N ILE A 63 10.39 10.95 8.75
CA ILE A 63 11.44 11.84 9.26
C ILE A 63 12.06 12.64 8.13
N PHE A 64 12.58 13.82 8.48
CA PHE A 64 13.36 14.67 7.59
C PHE A 64 14.51 15.30 8.35
N GLY A 65 15.74 15.12 7.88
CA GLY A 65 16.93 15.79 8.40
C GLY A 65 17.59 16.66 7.35
N ASP A 66 18.20 17.78 7.72
CA ASP A 66 19.05 18.57 6.82
C ASP A 66 20.55 18.43 7.14
N GLN A 67 21.39 19.07 6.34
CA GLN A 67 22.86 19.06 6.53
C GLN A 67 23.32 20.00 7.65
N HIS A 68 22.40 20.72 8.30
CA HIS A 68 22.66 21.71 9.35
C HIS A 68 22.31 21.18 10.75
N GLY A 69 21.89 19.93 10.84
CA GLY A 69 21.56 19.26 12.10
C GLY A 69 20.11 19.41 12.55
N ASN A 70 19.24 20.00 11.72
CA ASN A 70 17.80 19.99 11.98
C ASN A 70 17.23 18.62 11.62
N LEU A 71 16.33 18.11 12.45
CA LEU A 71 15.70 16.81 12.27
C LEU A 71 14.31 16.83 12.90
N ILE A 72 13.28 16.54 12.11
CA ILE A 72 11.88 16.54 12.53
C ILE A 72 11.17 15.26 12.06
N HIS A 73 10.04 14.93 12.69
CA HIS A 73 9.08 13.99 12.13
C HIS A 73 7.90 14.74 11.51
N LEU A 74 7.27 14.17 10.48
CA LEU A 74 6.10 14.73 9.78
C LEU A 74 4.81 13.96 10.08
N GLY A 75 4.75 13.39 11.28
CA GLY A 75 3.66 12.52 11.73
C GLY A 75 3.85 11.07 11.32
N GLU A 76 2.81 10.28 11.54
CA GLU A 76 2.85 8.83 11.36
C GLU A 76 1.88 8.33 10.29
N ARG A 77 2.19 7.15 9.75
CA ARG A 77 1.32 6.36 8.88
C ARG A 77 1.01 5.01 9.54
N GLU A 78 -0.20 4.54 9.31
CA GLU A 78 -0.67 3.21 9.65
C GLU A 78 -0.62 2.35 8.39
N CYS A 79 0.24 1.34 8.42
CA CYS A 79 0.53 0.47 7.29
C CYS A 79 0.18 -0.99 7.61
N SER A 80 -0.73 -1.22 8.55
CA SER A 80 -1.08 -2.56 9.05
C SER A 80 -1.72 -3.48 8.02
N ILE A 81 -2.39 -2.94 7.00
CA ILE A 81 -3.04 -3.79 5.99
C ILE A 81 -1.98 -4.28 5.00
N GLN A 82 -1.54 -5.53 5.22
CA GLN A 82 -0.43 -6.14 4.51
C GLN A 82 -0.75 -7.55 4.04
N ARG A 83 -0.21 -7.94 2.88
CA ARG A 83 -0.24 -9.31 2.36
C ARG A 83 1.20 -9.80 2.20
N ARG A 84 1.55 -10.92 2.84
CA ARG A 84 2.92 -11.49 2.77
C ARG A 84 4.01 -10.42 3.06
N HIS A 85 3.77 -9.58 4.06
CA HIS A 85 4.63 -8.44 4.47
C HIS A 85 4.74 -7.29 3.46
N GLN A 86 3.91 -7.27 2.42
CA GLN A 86 3.78 -6.14 1.49
C GLN A 86 2.59 -5.28 1.90
N LYS A 87 2.81 -3.97 2.08
CA LYS A 87 1.75 -2.99 2.38
C LYS A 87 0.80 -2.85 1.18
N VAL A 88 -0.50 -2.83 1.46
CA VAL A 88 -1.57 -2.81 0.45
C VAL A 88 -2.44 -1.56 0.57
N ILE A 89 -2.72 -1.15 1.82
CA ILE A 89 -3.48 0.06 2.16
C ILE A 89 -2.76 0.76 3.31
N GLU A 90 -2.59 2.06 3.18
CA GLU A 90 -1.90 2.92 4.14
C GLU A 90 -2.77 4.13 4.47
N GLU A 91 -2.71 4.61 5.71
CA GLU A 91 -3.45 5.80 6.13
C GLU A 91 -2.63 6.72 7.01
N SER A 92 -2.96 8.01 6.97
CA SER A 92 -2.39 9.05 7.84
C SER A 92 -3.48 10.00 8.32
N PRO A 93 -3.47 10.43 9.59
CA PRO A 93 -2.77 9.82 10.71
C PRO A 93 -3.37 8.45 11.08
N SER A 94 -2.71 7.69 11.95
CA SER A 94 -3.27 6.45 12.51
C SER A 94 -4.33 6.76 13.57
N VAL A 95 -5.45 6.02 13.52
CA VAL A 95 -6.48 6.05 14.58
C VAL A 95 -6.06 5.37 15.88
N ALA A 96 -5.01 4.55 15.86
CA ALA A 96 -4.54 3.86 17.05
C ALA A 96 -3.77 4.78 18.01
N LEU A 97 -3.18 5.87 17.51
CA LEU A 97 -2.33 6.72 18.32
C LEU A 97 -3.11 7.86 18.99
N THR A 98 -3.12 7.82 20.32
CA THR A 98 -3.44 8.99 21.15
C THR A 98 -2.37 10.08 20.97
N ALA A 99 -2.66 11.32 21.39
CA ALA A 99 -1.69 12.41 21.33
C ALA A 99 -0.39 12.07 22.08
N ALA A 100 -0.49 11.49 23.28
CA ALA A 100 0.66 11.10 24.08
C ALA A 100 1.48 9.97 23.44
N LEU A 101 0.82 8.96 22.86
CA LEU A 101 1.53 7.87 22.18
C LEU A 101 2.23 8.37 20.91
N ARG A 102 1.58 9.26 20.15
CA ARG A 102 2.16 9.89 18.96
C ARG A 102 3.40 10.72 19.30
N GLU A 103 3.35 11.50 20.38
CA GLU A 103 4.51 12.27 20.85
C GLU A 103 5.66 11.35 21.28
N ALA A 104 5.37 10.28 22.03
CA ALA A 104 6.37 9.33 22.48
C ALA A 104 7.05 8.60 21.30
N MET A 105 6.26 8.10 20.34
CA MET A 105 6.78 7.40 19.17
C MET A 105 7.50 8.36 18.20
N GLY A 106 6.99 9.57 17.99
CA GLY A 106 7.65 10.59 17.17
C GLY A 106 8.99 11.03 17.75
N THR A 107 9.06 11.19 19.08
CA THR A 107 10.32 11.45 19.79
C THR A 107 11.31 10.30 19.62
N ALA A 108 10.84 9.04 19.72
CA ALA A 108 11.69 7.87 19.50
C ALA A 108 12.20 7.79 18.04
N ALA A 109 11.37 8.13 17.06
CA ALA A 109 11.75 8.17 15.65
C ALA A 109 12.86 9.20 15.39
N VAL A 110 12.68 10.43 15.87
CA VAL A 110 13.69 11.50 15.76
C VAL A 110 14.96 11.12 16.52
N ALA A 111 14.85 10.49 17.70
CA ALA A 111 16.01 10.03 18.46
C ALA A 111 16.81 8.97 17.69
N ALA A 112 16.13 7.98 17.10
CA ALA A 112 16.77 6.94 16.29
C ALA A 112 17.54 7.55 15.10
N ALA A 113 16.91 8.45 14.35
CA ALA A 113 17.53 9.14 13.23
C ALA A 113 18.71 10.05 13.65
N ARG A 114 18.63 10.67 14.84
CA ARG A 114 19.72 11.49 15.38
C ARG A 114 20.98 10.67 15.67
N THR A 115 20.85 9.41 16.08
CA THR A 115 22.02 8.56 16.37
C THR A 115 22.92 8.28 15.16
N VAL A 116 22.36 8.41 13.95
CA VAL A 116 23.06 8.16 12.69
C VAL A 116 23.30 9.43 11.88
N ASN A 117 23.09 10.61 12.48
CA ASN A 117 23.16 11.91 11.79
C ASN A 117 22.35 11.91 10.48
N TYR A 118 21.11 11.43 10.54
CA TYR A 118 20.27 11.22 9.37
C TYR A 118 20.04 12.53 8.59
N SER A 119 20.09 12.45 7.26
CA SER A 119 19.81 13.56 6.34
C SER A 119 18.87 13.10 5.23
N ASN A 120 18.12 14.05 4.66
CA ASN A 120 17.07 13.84 3.66
C ASN A 120 15.82 13.15 4.24
N ALA A 121 14.93 12.64 3.38
CA ALA A 121 13.74 11.91 3.78
C ALA A 121 14.09 10.49 4.27
N GLY A 122 13.42 10.04 5.32
CA GLY A 122 13.49 8.65 5.79
C GLY A 122 12.21 8.25 6.49
N THR A 123 12.09 6.98 6.84
CA THR A 123 10.97 6.52 7.68
C THR A 123 11.47 5.56 8.74
N VAL A 124 11.01 5.78 9.97
CA VAL A 124 11.28 4.88 11.10
C VAL A 124 10.04 4.02 11.34
N GLU A 125 10.18 2.71 11.19
CA GLU A 125 9.08 1.76 11.32
C GLU A 125 9.05 1.15 12.73
N PHE A 126 7.84 0.95 13.24
CA PHE A 126 7.55 0.35 14.53
C PHE A 126 6.45 -0.71 14.42
N LEU A 127 6.53 -1.70 15.29
CA LEU A 127 5.39 -2.56 15.61
C LEU A 127 4.76 -2.07 16.91
N LEU A 128 3.46 -1.79 16.89
CA LEU A 128 2.66 -1.35 18.03
C LEU A 128 1.76 -2.50 18.49
N ASP A 129 1.88 -2.89 19.76
CA ASP A 129 1.06 -3.93 20.38
C ASP A 129 -0.21 -3.34 21.02
N HIS A 130 -1.17 -4.19 21.37
CA HIS A 130 -2.49 -3.83 21.88
C HIS A 130 -2.46 -3.09 23.23
N ASP A 131 -1.41 -3.32 24.02
CA ASP A 131 -1.19 -2.65 25.30
C ASP A 131 -0.58 -1.24 25.15
N GLY A 132 -0.33 -0.80 23.91
CA GLY A 132 0.28 0.48 23.59
C GLY A 132 1.81 0.46 23.58
N THR A 133 2.43 -0.69 23.86
CA THR A 133 3.89 -0.83 23.77
C THR A 133 4.32 -0.91 22.31
N PHE A 134 5.33 -0.11 21.94
CA PHE A 134 5.88 -0.10 20.59
C PHE A 134 7.34 -0.55 20.56
N TYR A 135 7.73 -1.15 19.44
CA TYR A 135 9.05 -1.73 19.23
C TYR A 135 9.59 -1.23 17.89
N PHE A 136 10.79 -0.67 17.90
CA PHE A 136 11.51 -0.29 16.67
C PHE A 136 11.69 -1.52 15.79
N LEU A 137 11.46 -1.36 14.49
CA LEU A 137 11.64 -2.39 13.48
C LEU A 137 12.84 -2.09 12.59
N GLU A 138 12.77 -1.01 11.81
CA GLU A 138 13.83 -0.61 10.89
C GLU A 138 13.77 0.89 10.55
N ILE A 139 14.80 1.39 9.86
CA ILE A 139 14.78 2.70 9.20
C ILE A 139 14.88 2.47 7.69
N ASN A 140 13.85 2.89 6.96
CA ASN A 140 13.90 3.00 5.52
C ASN A 140 14.62 4.29 5.15
N THR A 141 15.85 4.17 4.66
CA THR A 141 16.74 5.31 4.38
C THR A 141 16.43 6.00 3.03
N ARG A 142 15.14 6.17 2.72
CA ARG A 142 14.62 6.71 1.46
C ARG A 142 13.16 7.15 1.63
N LEU A 143 12.64 7.88 0.65
CA LEU A 143 11.20 8.11 0.53
C LEU A 143 10.48 6.77 0.27
N GLN A 144 9.30 6.63 0.83
CA GLN A 144 8.45 5.44 0.70
C GLN A 144 7.31 5.65 -0.30
N VAL A 145 6.68 4.55 -0.72
CA VAL A 145 5.63 4.55 -1.74
C VAL A 145 4.43 5.38 -1.25
N GLU A 146 4.11 5.20 0.03
CA GLU A 146 3.01 5.76 0.81
C GLU A 146 3.26 7.18 1.36
N HIS A 147 4.33 7.87 0.94
CA HIS A 147 4.54 9.27 1.31
C HIS A 147 3.37 10.23 0.95
N PRO A 148 2.55 10.00 -0.11
CA PRO A 148 1.46 10.92 -0.45
C PRO A 148 0.42 11.09 0.67
N VAL A 149 0.16 10.07 1.50
CA VAL A 149 -0.79 10.25 2.61
C VAL A 149 -0.25 11.23 3.67
N THR A 150 1.07 11.30 3.86
CA THR A 150 1.69 12.33 4.69
C THR A 150 1.55 13.70 4.04
N GLU A 151 1.89 13.82 2.75
CA GLU A 151 1.76 15.08 2.00
C GLU A 151 0.34 15.65 2.06
N CYS A 152 -0.68 14.81 1.89
CA CYS A 152 -2.08 15.22 1.93
C CYS A 152 -2.49 15.82 3.27
N VAL A 153 -2.00 15.29 4.41
CA VAL A 153 -2.41 15.77 5.73
C VAL A 153 -1.52 16.91 6.26
N THR A 154 -0.29 17.04 5.76
CA THR A 154 0.63 18.13 6.14
C THR A 154 0.58 19.32 5.19
N GLY A 155 0.16 19.11 3.94
CA GLY A 155 0.25 20.12 2.86
C GLY A 155 1.69 20.39 2.40
N LEU A 156 2.61 19.45 2.63
CA LEU A 156 4.02 19.56 2.27
C LEU A 156 4.31 18.72 1.04
N ASP A 157 5.24 19.16 0.19
CA ASP A 157 5.82 18.36 -0.89
C ASP A 157 7.15 17.76 -0.42
N LEU A 158 7.14 16.46 -0.17
CA LEU A 158 8.30 15.76 0.40
C LEU A 158 9.39 15.56 -0.65
N VAL A 159 9.02 15.36 -1.92
CA VAL A 159 10.00 15.23 -3.01
C VAL A 159 10.74 16.55 -3.24
N GLU A 160 10.02 17.68 -3.25
CA GLU A 160 10.60 19.02 -3.30
C GLU A 160 11.57 19.24 -2.13
N TRP A 161 11.17 18.87 -0.91
CA TRP A 161 12.04 18.97 0.26
C TRP A 161 13.30 18.11 0.14
N GLN A 162 13.21 16.91 -0.46
CA GLN A 162 14.39 16.07 -0.67
C GLN A 162 15.41 16.77 -1.55
N ILE A 163 14.95 17.45 -2.61
CA ILE A 163 15.80 18.20 -3.54
C ILE A 163 16.44 19.39 -2.81
N ARG A 164 15.64 20.22 -2.14
CA ARG A 164 16.12 21.39 -1.37
C ARG A 164 17.18 21.02 -0.34
N VAL A 165 16.94 19.95 0.43
CA VAL A 165 17.91 19.44 1.42
C VAL A 165 19.18 18.91 0.75
N ALA A 166 19.06 18.25 -0.40
CA ALA A 166 20.22 17.79 -1.16
C ALA A 166 21.04 18.97 -1.71
N GLU A 167 20.40 20.11 -2.03
CA GLU A 167 21.05 21.37 -2.40
C GLU A 167 21.67 22.11 -1.19
N GLY A 168 21.48 21.60 0.03
CA GLY A 168 22.03 22.17 1.25
C GLY A 168 21.16 23.26 1.88
N GLU A 169 19.90 23.40 1.47
CA GLU A 169 18.94 24.28 2.17
C GLU A 169 18.62 23.76 3.57
N LEU A 170 18.16 24.67 4.43
CA LEU A 170 17.60 24.34 5.74
C LEU A 170 16.20 23.73 5.59
N LEU A 171 15.77 22.92 6.56
CA LEU A 171 14.37 22.49 6.61
C LEU A 171 13.42 23.71 6.65
N PRO A 172 12.38 23.76 5.79
CA PRO A 172 11.44 24.88 5.76
C PRO A 172 10.54 25.00 7.00
N LEU A 173 10.54 24.01 7.88
CA LEU A 173 9.63 23.87 9.02
C LEU A 173 10.38 23.33 10.25
N CYS A 174 9.97 23.77 11.43
CA CYS A 174 10.36 23.19 12.71
C CYS A 174 9.23 22.32 13.29
N GLN A 175 9.55 21.44 14.26
CA GLN A 175 8.59 20.47 14.80
C GLN A 175 7.31 21.11 15.35
N GLU A 176 7.43 22.28 15.99
CA GLU A 176 6.34 23.04 16.59
C GLU A 176 5.38 23.66 15.54
N GLY A 177 5.84 23.80 14.30
CA GLY A 177 5.07 24.28 13.16
C GLY A 177 4.23 23.19 12.49
N LEU A 178 4.53 21.90 12.73
CA LEU A 178 3.82 20.80 12.10
C LEU A 178 2.35 20.76 12.54
N ARG A 179 1.44 20.66 11.57
CA ARG A 179 0.01 20.40 11.78
C ARG A 179 -0.41 19.25 10.88
N LEU A 180 -1.09 18.26 11.45
CA LEU A 180 -1.77 17.21 10.69
C LEU A 180 -3.24 17.62 10.59
N ASN A 181 -3.72 17.85 9.38
CA ASN A 181 -5.09 18.24 9.10
C ASN A 181 -5.80 17.10 8.37
N GLY A 182 -7.04 16.81 8.76
CA GLY A 182 -7.84 15.78 8.11
C GLY A 182 -7.25 14.38 8.21
N SER A 183 -7.54 13.55 7.21
CA SER A 183 -6.99 12.21 7.07
C SER A 183 -6.86 11.86 5.58
N ALA A 184 -5.87 11.06 5.25
CA ALA A 184 -5.66 10.51 3.92
C ALA A 184 -5.48 9.00 3.97
N MET A 185 -5.93 8.33 2.91
CA MET A 185 -5.74 6.89 2.70
C MET A 185 -5.22 6.66 1.28
N GLU A 186 -4.30 5.72 1.13
CA GLU A 186 -3.77 5.26 -0.15
C GLU A 186 -4.10 3.78 -0.33
N VAL A 187 -4.43 3.40 -1.57
CA VAL A 187 -4.41 2.01 -2.02
C VAL A 187 -3.43 1.84 -3.16
N ARG A 188 -2.73 0.72 -3.15
CA ARG A 188 -1.89 0.28 -4.26
C ARG A 188 -2.71 -0.57 -5.22
N LEU A 189 -2.89 -0.08 -6.44
CA LEU A 189 -3.54 -0.80 -7.52
C LEU A 189 -2.49 -1.65 -8.25
N TYR A 190 -2.68 -2.96 -8.24
CA TYR A 190 -1.78 -3.95 -8.83
C TYR A 190 -2.46 -4.71 -9.97
N ALA A 191 -1.69 -5.01 -11.02
CA ALA A 191 -2.03 -6.02 -12.03
C ALA A 191 -1.80 -7.42 -11.45
N GLU A 192 -2.71 -7.84 -10.58
CA GLU A 192 -2.70 -9.15 -9.92
C GLU A 192 -4.13 -9.72 -9.93
N ASN A 193 -4.25 -11.04 -9.80
CA ASN A 193 -5.54 -11.70 -9.67
C ASN A 193 -5.77 -12.23 -8.24
N PRO A 194 -6.46 -11.49 -7.36
CA PRO A 194 -6.73 -11.93 -5.99
C PRO A 194 -7.45 -13.27 -5.88
N ALA A 195 -8.32 -13.62 -6.83
CA ALA A 195 -9.02 -14.90 -6.87
C ALA A 195 -8.13 -16.08 -7.30
N ASN A 196 -6.89 -15.81 -7.73
CA ASN A 196 -5.92 -16.81 -8.14
C ASN A 196 -4.57 -16.57 -7.47
N ASP A 197 -4.57 -16.58 -6.13
CA ASP A 197 -3.40 -16.38 -5.25
C ASP A 197 -2.58 -15.12 -5.56
N PHE A 198 -3.25 -14.08 -6.05
CA PHE A 198 -2.65 -12.81 -6.45
C PHE A 198 -1.51 -12.94 -7.47
N LEU A 199 -1.59 -13.95 -8.33
CA LEU A 199 -0.62 -14.10 -9.42
C LEU A 199 -0.58 -12.80 -10.26
N PRO A 200 0.63 -12.28 -10.57
CA PRO A 200 0.77 -11.14 -11.45
C PRO A 200 0.14 -11.39 -12.82
N VAL A 201 -0.47 -10.35 -13.36
CA VAL A 201 -1.17 -10.37 -14.64
C VAL A 201 -0.44 -9.47 -15.61
N THR A 202 -0.22 -9.97 -16.82
CA THR A 202 0.42 -9.23 -17.91
C THR A 202 -0.53 -9.12 -19.09
N GLY A 203 -0.40 -8.07 -19.88
CA GLY A 203 -1.28 -7.81 -21.01
C GLY A 203 -1.34 -6.33 -21.36
N GLU A 204 -2.15 -6.00 -22.35
CA GLU A 204 -2.39 -4.64 -22.79
C GLU A 204 -3.45 -3.96 -21.92
N ILE A 205 -3.20 -2.70 -21.53
CA ILE A 205 -4.22 -1.84 -20.94
C ILE A 205 -5.10 -1.30 -22.05
N LEU A 206 -6.27 -1.90 -22.26
CA LEU A 206 -7.20 -1.49 -23.32
C LEU A 206 -7.80 -0.10 -23.05
N LEU A 207 -8.06 0.20 -21.77
CA LEU A 207 -8.57 1.50 -21.35
C LEU A 207 -8.16 1.78 -19.91
N TRP A 208 -7.52 2.93 -19.71
CA TRP A 208 -7.28 3.53 -18.40
C TRP A 208 -8.03 4.86 -18.32
N ARG A 209 -8.86 5.00 -17.28
CA ARG A 209 -9.43 6.28 -16.86
C ARG A 209 -9.29 6.41 -15.36
N GLU A 210 -8.52 7.42 -14.97
CA GLU A 210 -8.29 7.78 -13.59
C GLU A 210 -9.59 8.26 -12.92
N PRO A 211 -9.78 7.99 -11.63
CA PRO A 211 -10.87 8.60 -10.88
C PRO A 211 -10.58 10.10 -10.67
N GLU A 212 -11.61 10.91 -10.87
CA GLU A 212 -11.59 12.34 -10.56
C GLU A 212 -12.50 12.64 -9.37
N GLY A 213 -12.19 13.70 -8.63
CA GLY A 213 -13.03 14.18 -7.55
C GLY A 213 -12.28 15.05 -6.54
N GLU A 214 -13.04 15.76 -5.72
CA GLU A 214 -12.47 16.54 -4.62
C GLU A 214 -11.70 15.63 -3.64
N GLY A 215 -10.45 15.98 -3.37
CA GLY A 215 -9.58 15.24 -2.45
C GLY A 215 -9.08 13.90 -3.02
N ILE A 216 -9.22 13.65 -4.33
CA ILE A 216 -8.61 12.50 -4.99
C ILE A 216 -7.28 12.90 -5.62
N ARG A 217 -6.24 12.10 -5.36
CA ARG A 217 -4.93 12.19 -6.01
C ARG A 217 -4.62 10.81 -6.59
N VAL A 218 -4.07 10.80 -7.79
CA VAL A 218 -3.63 9.58 -8.46
C VAL A 218 -2.17 9.75 -8.85
N GLU A 219 -1.36 8.77 -8.48
CA GLU A 219 0.04 8.67 -8.90
C GLU A 219 0.16 7.41 -9.75
N ASN A 220 0.44 7.55 -11.03
CA ASN A 220 0.53 6.41 -11.95
C ASN A 220 1.63 6.62 -12.98
N GLY A 221 2.01 5.52 -13.64
CA GLY A 221 2.94 5.54 -14.77
C GLY A 221 2.38 4.77 -15.96
N ILE A 222 1.06 4.81 -16.15
CA ILE A 222 0.35 4.00 -17.15
C ILE A 222 -0.64 4.82 -17.98
N GLN A 223 -0.91 4.36 -19.20
CA GLN A 223 -1.94 4.90 -20.09
C GLN A 223 -2.60 3.79 -20.93
N SER A 224 -3.67 4.14 -21.65
CA SER A 224 -4.30 3.21 -22.58
C SER A 224 -3.34 2.84 -23.72
N GLY A 225 -3.23 1.55 -24.04
CA GLY A 225 -2.30 0.98 -25.01
C GLY A 225 -0.97 0.49 -24.41
N ASP A 226 -0.69 0.77 -23.14
CA ASP A 226 0.54 0.29 -22.50
C ASP A 226 0.51 -1.23 -22.28
N GLN A 227 1.70 -1.84 -22.33
CA GLN A 227 1.89 -3.27 -22.11
C GLN A 227 2.45 -3.51 -20.70
N VAL A 228 1.66 -4.17 -19.84
CA VAL A 228 2.14 -4.68 -18.56
C VAL A 228 2.94 -5.97 -18.82
N SER A 229 4.19 -5.97 -18.37
CA SER A 229 5.17 -7.04 -18.62
C SER A 229 5.54 -7.78 -17.33
N ILE A 230 6.22 -8.92 -17.46
CA ILE A 230 6.72 -9.72 -16.34
C ILE A 230 7.98 -9.14 -15.67
N TYR A 231 8.60 -8.12 -16.27
CA TYR A 231 9.96 -7.70 -15.90
C TYR A 231 10.01 -6.77 -14.68
N TYR A 232 8.88 -6.19 -14.30
CA TYR A 232 8.79 -5.19 -13.24
C TYR A 232 7.73 -5.56 -12.21
N ASP A 233 7.70 -4.81 -11.12
CA ASP A 233 6.64 -4.89 -10.13
C ASP A 233 5.26 -4.61 -10.80
N PRO A 234 4.20 -5.36 -10.45
CA PRO A 234 2.89 -5.23 -11.10
C PRO A 234 2.09 -3.99 -10.66
N MET A 235 2.67 -3.05 -9.90
CA MET A 235 1.96 -1.84 -9.47
C MET A 235 1.63 -0.95 -10.67
N LEU A 236 0.35 -0.61 -10.80
CA LEU A 236 -0.20 0.20 -11.88
C LEU A 236 -0.34 1.66 -11.46
N ALA A 237 -0.92 1.88 -10.29
CA ALA A 237 -1.23 3.20 -9.78
C ALA A 237 -1.33 3.18 -8.26
N LYS A 238 -1.22 4.36 -7.65
CA LYS A 238 -1.62 4.63 -6.29
C LYS A 238 -2.82 5.56 -6.34
N ILE A 239 -3.89 5.20 -5.66
CA ILE A 239 -5.09 6.03 -5.57
C ILE A 239 -5.18 6.51 -4.13
N ILE A 240 -5.14 7.82 -3.95
CA ILE A 240 -5.11 8.46 -2.66
C ILE A 240 -6.37 9.31 -2.50
N ALA A 241 -7.00 9.21 -1.34
CA ALA A 241 -8.12 10.07 -0.98
C ALA A 241 -7.86 10.80 0.33
N TYR A 242 -8.07 12.10 0.31
CA TYR A 242 -8.04 12.98 1.47
C TYR A 242 -9.47 13.39 1.88
N GLY A 243 -9.71 13.50 3.18
CA GLY A 243 -10.96 13.98 3.76
C GLY A 243 -10.76 14.74 5.07
N SER A 244 -11.80 15.43 5.53
CA SER A 244 -11.80 16.14 6.82
C SER A 244 -11.62 15.21 8.02
N ASP A 245 -11.94 13.93 7.84
CA ASP A 245 -11.75 12.85 8.80
C ASP A 245 -11.53 11.53 8.05
N ARG A 246 -11.14 10.49 8.78
CA ARG A 246 -10.87 9.14 8.24
C ARG A 246 -12.06 8.56 7.48
N ALA A 247 -13.29 8.78 7.96
CA ALA A 247 -14.49 8.23 7.33
C ALA A 247 -14.78 8.91 5.99
N ALA A 248 -14.56 10.22 5.89
CA ALA A 248 -14.65 10.97 4.65
C ALA A 248 -13.59 10.53 3.64
N ALA A 249 -12.34 10.36 4.07
CA ALA A 249 -11.26 9.83 3.22
C ALA A 249 -11.60 8.44 2.68
N CYS A 250 -12.05 7.51 3.55
CA CYS A 250 -12.46 6.17 3.15
C CYS A 250 -13.63 6.18 2.15
N ARG A 251 -14.69 6.96 2.39
CA ARG A 251 -15.82 7.09 1.44
C ARG A 251 -15.38 7.64 0.09
N ARG A 252 -14.49 8.63 0.07
CA ARG A 252 -13.93 9.18 -1.17
C ARG A 252 -13.08 8.14 -1.90
N LEU A 253 -12.28 7.36 -1.18
CA LEU A 253 -11.46 6.29 -1.77
C LEU A 253 -12.29 5.16 -2.36
N LEU A 254 -13.34 4.72 -1.65
CA LEU A 254 -14.31 3.76 -2.17
C LEU A 254 -14.95 4.28 -3.46
N ARG A 255 -15.36 5.55 -3.50
CA ARG A 255 -15.94 6.16 -4.69
C ARG A 255 -14.93 6.25 -5.84
N ALA A 256 -13.68 6.60 -5.57
CA ALA A 256 -12.62 6.64 -6.57
C ALA A 256 -12.37 5.24 -7.16
N LEU A 257 -12.35 4.20 -6.34
CA LEU A 257 -12.22 2.81 -6.82
C LEU A 257 -13.40 2.36 -7.69
N GLU A 258 -14.62 2.83 -7.43
CA GLU A 258 -15.79 2.56 -8.27
C GLU A 258 -15.70 3.24 -9.64
N THR A 259 -15.19 4.47 -9.69
CA THR A 259 -15.14 5.28 -10.91
C THR A 259 -13.87 5.06 -11.73
N THR A 260 -12.85 4.43 -11.14
CA THR A 260 -11.63 4.00 -11.84
C THR A 260 -11.98 2.99 -12.92
N THR A 261 -11.61 3.28 -14.17
CA THR A 261 -11.76 2.34 -15.28
C THR A 261 -10.41 1.76 -15.66
N LEU A 262 -10.29 0.43 -15.56
CA LEU A 262 -9.15 -0.33 -16.03
C LEU A 262 -9.68 -1.54 -16.81
N LEU A 263 -9.53 -1.53 -18.13
CA LEU A 263 -9.93 -2.62 -19.02
C LEU A 263 -8.70 -3.28 -19.64
N GLY A 264 -8.80 -4.57 -19.96
CA GLY A 264 -7.73 -5.37 -20.57
C GLY A 264 -6.96 -6.25 -19.59
N LEU A 265 -6.94 -5.88 -18.30
CA LEU A 265 -6.22 -6.59 -17.25
C LEU A 265 -7.09 -6.85 -16.03
N THR A 266 -6.87 -7.99 -15.39
CA THR A 266 -7.34 -8.21 -14.01
C THR A 266 -6.44 -7.41 -13.06
N SER A 267 -7.06 -6.82 -12.03
CA SER A 267 -6.37 -6.07 -10.99
C SER A 267 -6.92 -6.42 -9.61
N ASN A 268 -6.23 -5.97 -8.56
CA ASN A 268 -6.69 -6.12 -7.17
C ASN A 268 -7.78 -5.11 -6.75
N ARG A 269 -8.36 -4.33 -7.67
CA ARG A 269 -9.28 -3.22 -7.38
C ARG A 269 -10.49 -3.63 -6.53
N SER A 270 -11.16 -4.72 -6.90
CA SER A 270 -12.32 -5.26 -6.18
C SER A 270 -11.97 -5.78 -4.80
N TYR A 271 -10.78 -6.38 -4.66
CA TYR A 271 -10.25 -6.85 -3.39
C TYR A 271 -10.00 -5.68 -2.42
N VAL A 272 -9.26 -4.65 -2.84
CA VAL A 272 -9.01 -3.49 -1.96
C VAL A 272 -10.29 -2.70 -1.66
N TYR A 273 -11.24 -2.65 -2.60
CA TYR A 273 -12.58 -2.10 -2.33
C TYR A 273 -13.30 -2.89 -1.23
N ALA A 274 -13.29 -4.22 -1.30
CA ALA A 274 -13.91 -5.07 -0.28
C ALA A 274 -13.25 -4.89 1.10
N VAL A 275 -11.92 -4.76 1.15
CA VAL A 275 -11.17 -4.48 2.40
C VAL A 275 -11.61 -3.14 3.02
N LEU A 276 -11.62 -2.06 2.23
CA LEU A 276 -12.06 -0.74 2.70
C LEU A 276 -13.52 -0.72 3.17
N ASN A 277 -14.37 -1.53 2.53
CA ASN A 277 -15.79 -1.63 2.87
C ASN A 277 -16.08 -2.59 4.03
N HIS A 278 -15.07 -3.29 4.56
CA HIS A 278 -15.26 -4.22 5.67
C HIS A 278 -15.53 -3.47 6.99
N PRO A 279 -16.52 -3.88 7.81
CA PRO A 279 -16.87 -3.17 9.05
C PRO A 279 -15.70 -2.99 10.03
N VAL A 280 -14.84 -4.01 10.16
CA VAL A 280 -13.67 -3.96 11.05
C VAL A 280 -12.63 -2.94 10.55
N PHE A 281 -12.46 -2.82 9.22
CA PHE A 281 -11.59 -1.78 8.64
C PHE A 281 -12.17 -0.38 8.89
N GLN A 282 -13.48 -0.22 8.70
CA GLN A 282 -14.18 1.06 8.94
C GLN A 282 -14.12 1.48 10.41
N ALA A 283 -14.19 0.52 11.34
CA ALA A 283 -13.99 0.75 12.77
C ALA A 283 -12.55 1.13 13.15
N GLY A 284 -11.58 0.93 12.25
CA GLY A 284 -10.17 1.22 12.50
C GLY A 284 -9.46 0.14 13.33
N GLU A 285 -10.07 -1.05 13.44
CA GLU A 285 -9.52 -2.22 14.14
C GLU A 285 -8.55 -2.97 13.23
N LEU A 286 -7.40 -2.34 12.95
CA LEU A 286 -6.41 -2.83 12.00
C LEU A 286 -5.30 -3.60 12.72
N SER A 287 -4.75 -4.59 12.04
CA SER A 287 -3.55 -5.33 12.44
C SER A 287 -2.88 -5.93 11.21
N THR A 288 -1.62 -6.32 11.37
CA THR A 288 -0.87 -7.06 10.33
C THR A 288 -1.47 -8.43 9.98
N ALA A 289 -2.36 -8.97 10.82
CA ALA A 289 -3.09 -10.22 10.57
C ALA A 289 -4.44 -10.00 9.84
N PHE A 290 -4.90 -8.75 9.69
CA PHE A 290 -6.26 -8.42 9.22
C PHE A 290 -6.67 -9.16 7.93
N LEU A 291 -5.82 -9.18 6.91
CA LEU A 291 -6.17 -9.86 5.65
C LEU A 291 -6.22 -11.38 5.81
N ALA A 292 -5.39 -11.96 6.67
CA ALA A 292 -5.46 -13.40 6.96
C ALA A 292 -6.72 -13.75 7.77
N ASP A 293 -7.11 -12.90 8.72
CA ASP A 293 -8.26 -13.15 9.60
C ASP A 293 -9.61 -12.96 8.88
N TYR A 294 -9.72 -11.98 7.99
CA TYR A 294 -11.01 -11.59 7.38
C TYR A 294 -11.11 -11.87 5.87
N PHE A 295 -9.99 -12.08 5.18
CA PHE A 295 -9.96 -12.19 3.70
C PHE A 295 -9.29 -13.47 3.18
N ALA A 296 -8.96 -14.45 4.03
CA ALA A 296 -8.35 -15.71 3.61
C ALA A 296 -9.19 -16.49 2.57
N ASP A 297 -10.52 -16.47 2.74
CA ASP A 297 -11.47 -17.15 1.85
C ASP A 297 -12.19 -16.18 0.91
N TRP A 298 -11.61 -15.01 0.65
CA TRP A 298 -12.24 -14.02 -0.21
C TRP A 298 -12.37 -14.54 -1.65
N THR A 299 -13.54 -14.31 -2.24
CA THR A 299 -13.81 -14.65 -3.64
C THR A 299 -14.23 -13.41 -4.40
N GLU A 300 -13.78 -13.28 -5.65
CA GLU A 300 -14.18 -12.20 -6.55
C GLU A 300 -15.71 -12.13 -6.65
N PRO A 301 -16.32 -10.97 -6.36
CA PRO A 301 -17.75 -10.80 -6.59
C PRO A 301 -18.06 -11.01 -8.06
N VAL A 302 -19.03 -11.89 -8.36
CA VAL A 302 -19.53 -12.02 -9.72
C VAL A 302 -20.25 -10.72 -10.06
N GLY A 303 -19.69 -9.94 -10.98
CA GLY A 303 -20.34 -8.72 -11.48
C GLY A 303 -21.69 -9.02 -12.13
N ASP A 304 -22.48 -7.98 -12.40
CA ASP A 304 -23.75 -8.11 -13.10
C ASP A 304 -23.49 -8.46 -14.58
N ILE A 305 -23.37 -9.77 -14.86
CA ILE A 305 -23.15 -10.32 -16.20
C ILE A 305 -24.20 -9.77 -17.19
N PRO A 306 -25.51 -9.75 -16.86
CA PRO A 306 -26.51 -9.07 -17.70
C PRO A 306 -26.16 -7.61 -18.03
N LEU A 307 -25.77 -6.80 -17.03
CA LEU A 307 -25.41 -5.39 -17.27
C LEU A 307 -24.18 -5.27 -18.16
N ALA A 308 -23.16 -6.11 -17.95
CA ALA A 308 -21.98 -6.16 -18.81
C ALA A 308 -22.35 -6.54 -20.26
N LEU A 309 -23.22 -7.54 -20.45
CA LEU A 309 -23.72 -7.93 -21.77
C LEU A 309 -24.54 -6.81 -22.42
N ILE A 310 -25.38 -6.09 -21.67
CA ILE A 310 -26.13 -4.93 -22.18
C ILE A 310 -25.15 -3.82 -22.61
N ALA A 311 -24.15 -3.49 -21.80
CA ALA A 311 -23.16 -2.47 -22.11
C ALA A 311 -22.36 -2.82 -23.37
N VAL A 312 -21.88 -4.06 -23.50
CA VAL A 312 -21.19 -4.56 -24.70
C VAL A 312 -22.11 -4.53 -25.92
N THR A 313 -23.36 -4.95 -25.78
CA THR A 313 -24.35 -4.93 -26.88
C THR A 313 -24.63 -3.50 -27.36
N LEU A 314 -24.76 -2.54 -26.44
CA LEU A 314 -24.95 -1.12 -26.76
C LEU A 314 -23.72 -0.52 -27.43
N ALA A 315 -22.52 -0.82 -26.94
CA ALA A 315 -21.27 -0.36 -27.55
C ALA A 315 -21.14 -0.89 -28.99
N GLN A 316 -21.35 -2.19 -29.19
CA GLN A 316 -21.37 -2.81 -30.52
C GLN A 316 -22.44 -2.20 -31.42
N TRP A 317 -23.66 -1.96 -30.90
CA TRP A 317 -24.72 -1.33 -31.68
C TRP A 317 -24.34 0.10 -32.08
N LEU A 318 -23.73 0.90 -31.19
CA LEU A 318 -23.29 2.26 -31.52
C LEU A 318 -22.18 2.28 -32.57
N GLU A 319 -21.19 1.39 -32.48
CA GLU A 319 -20.13 1.24 -33.49
C GLU A 319 -20.69 0.76 -34.83
N HIS A 320 -21.57 -0.24 -34.83
CA HIS A 320 -22.21 -0.76 -36.04
C HIS A 320 -23.22 0.22 -36.65
N SER A 321 -23.91 1.03 -35.83
CA SER A 321 -24.85 2.05 -36.32
C SER A 321 -24.14 3.27 -36.91
N GLN A 322 -22.83 3.41 -36.66
CA GLN A 322 -21.98 4.42 -37.29
C GLN A 322 -21.33 3.94 -38.60
N LEU A 323 -21.52 2.68 -39.00
CA LEU A 323 -21.21 2.25 -40.37
C LEU A 323 -22.20 2.93 -41.32
N GLU A 324 -21.70 4.00 -41.94
CA GLU A 324 -22.21 4.79 -43.05
C GLU A 324 -23.73 4.80 -43.26
N THR A 325 -24.30 6.00 -43.21
CA THR A 325 -25.55 6.37 -43.89
C THR A 325 -25.78 5.49 -45.13
N ASN A 326 -26.72 4.57 -44.99
CA ASN A 326 -27.24 3.70 -46.02
C ASN A 326 -27.47 4.50 -47.32
N ARG A 327 -26.53 4.40 -48.27
CA ARG A 327 -26.68 4.87 -49.66
C ARG A 327 -26.82 3.68 -50.58
N GLY A 328 -27.95 2.97 -50.49
CA GLY A 328 -28.21 1.79 -51.33
C GLY A 328 -27.25 0.63 -50.97
N TYR A 329 -27.57 -0.62 -51.19
CA TYR A 329 -28.21 -1.20 -52.35
C TYR A 329 -28.92 -2.47 -51.89
N TRP A 330 -30.07 -2.73 -52.50
CA TRP A 330 -30.53 -4.10 -52.72
C TRP A 330 -29.36 -5.05 -52.97
N ARG A 331 -29.24 -6.10 -52.17
CA ARG A 331 -28.46 -7.29 -52.52
C ARG A 331 -29.41 -8.47 -52.52
N ASN A 332 -29.88 -8.84 -53.72
CA ASN A 332 -30.38 -10.17 -53.98
C ASN A 332 -29.29 -11.17 -53.58
N ASN A 333 -29.62 -12.15 -52.74
CA ASN A 333 -28.76 -13.28 -52.48
C ASN A 333 -28.94 -14.30 -53.63
N PRO A 334 -27.96 -14.48 -54.54
CA PRO A 334 -28.16 -15.37 -55.68
C PRO A 334 -27.80 -16.82 -55.36
N ASN A 335 -27.54 -17.20 -54.10
CA ASN A 335 -27.19 -18.58 -53.77
C ASN A 335 -27.79 -19.09 -52.46
N ARG A 336 -28.91 -19.81 -52.66
CA ARG A 336 -29.45 -20.99 -51.93
C ARG A 336 -30.34 -20.77 -50.70
N PRO A 337 -31.22 -21.75 -50.42
CA PRO A 337 -32.24 -22.39 -51.27
C PRO A 337 -33.63 -21.75 -51.07
#